data_AF-A0A6A6KK91-F1
#
_entry.id   AF-A0A6A6KK91-F1
#
_cell.length_a   1.000
_cell.length_b   1.000
_cell.length_c   1.000
_cell.angle_alpha   90.00
_cell.angle_beta   90.00
_cell.angle_gamma   90.00
#
_symmetry.space_group_name_H-M   'P 1'
#
loop_
_entity.id
_entity.type
_entity.pdbx_description
1 polymer ?
#
loop_
_entity_poly.entity_id
_entity_poly.type
_entity_poly.pdbx_seq_one_letter_code
_entity_poly.pdbx_strand_id
1 'polypeptide(L)'
;MAELGQQTVDFSVLVSRAAEESFLSLKELVDKSKSSDQMDSDKKIYLLKYLVKTQQRMLRLNVLAKWCQQVRLIQYCQQLQSTLSSHEACFTQAANSLFFMHEGLQQARAPIYDVPSAIEVLLTGSYQRLPKCIEDVGMLSTLAEEQQKPALKKLDTLVRSKLLEVTLPKEISEVKVSDGTALLCVNGEFKVLFTLGYRGHLSMWRILHLELLVGERSGLVKLEELRRHALGDDLERRMQQQQRIHS
;
A
#
# COMPACT_ATOMS: atom_id res chain seq x y z
N MET A 1 -6.50 27.42 23.54
CA MET A 1 -6.51 27.92 22.15
C MET A 1 -7.12 29.30 22.19
N ALA A 2 -6.29 30.32 22.03
CA ALA A 2 -6.69 31.72 22.11
C ALA A 2 -7.52 32.07 20.86
N GLU A 3 -8.71 32.61 21.07
CA GLU A 3 -9.58 33.10 20.00
C GLU A 3 -8.83 34.17 19.19
N LEU A 4 -8.68 33.92 17.90
CA LEU A 4 -8.28 34.94 16.95
C LEU A 4 -9.37 36.02 16.93
N GLY A 5 -9.01 37.21 17.38
CA GLY A 5 -9.50 38.44 16.77
C GLY A 5 -10.51 39.23 17.58
N GLN A 6 -10.08 39.84 18.68
CA GLN A 6 -10.69 41.08 19.18
C GLN A 6 -9.66 41.87 20.00
N GLN A 7 -8.58 42.33 19.34
CA GLN A 7 -7.90 43.52 19.83
C GLN A 7 -8.80 44.73 19.53
N THR A 8 -9.86 44.88 20.31
CA THR A 8 -10.70 46.07 20.24
C THR A 8 -9.97 47.21 20.93
N VAL A 9 -9.85 48.35 20.25
CA VAL A 9 -9.25 49.55 20.80
C VAL A 9 -10.37 50.50 21.20
N ASP A 10 -10.28 51.07 22.40
CA ASP A 10 -11.25 52.07 22.85
C ASP A 10 -11.24 53.29 21.95
N PHE A 11 -12.44 53.73 21.56
CA PHE A 11 -12.59 54.89 20.69
C PHE A 11 -11.99 56.17 21.32
N SER A 12 -12.04 56.29 22.65
CA SER A 12 -11.42 57.41 23.38
C SER A 12 -9.91 57.50 23.15
N VAL A 13 -9.21 56.36 23.15
CA VAL A 13 -7.76 56.28 22.90
C VAL A 13 -7.44 56.64 21.44
N LEU A 14 -8.32 56.27 20.51
CA LEU A 14 -8.16 56.64 19.10
C LEU A 14 -8.33 58.15 18.89
N VAL A 15 -9.31 58.76 19.56
CA VAL A 15 -9.57 60.21 19.50
C VAL A 15 -8.41 60.99 20.13
N SER A 16 -7.93 60.59 21.31
CA SER A 16 -6.82 61.28 21.99
C SER A 16 -5.55 61.22 21.16
N ARG A 17 -5.18 60.05 20.64
CA ARG A 17 -4.00 59.89 19.77
C ARG A 17 -4.14 60.70 18.47
N ALA A 18 -5.32 60.72 17.86
CA ALA A 18 -5.54 61.50 16.64
C ALA A 18 -5.40 63.02 16.91
N ALA A 19 -5.85 63.51 18.07
CA ALA A 19 -5.70 64.89 18.48
C ALA A 19 -4.23 65.25 18.81
N GLU A 20 -3.54 64.40 19.57
CA GLU A 20 -2.13 64.55 19.91
C GLU A 20 -1.25 64.57 18.66
N GLU A 21 -1.44 63.63 17.73
CA GLU A 21 -0.67 63.58 16.50
C GLU A 21 -0.97 64.77 15.58
N SER A 22 -2.22 65.26 15.57
CA SER A 22 -2.58 66.48 14.81
C SER A 22 -1.89 67.72 15.41
N PHE A 23 -1.81 67.82 16.74
CA PHE A 23 -1.14 68.91 17.44
C PHE A 23 0.38 68.86 17.25
N LEU A 24 1.00 67.69 17.40
CA LEU A 24 2.43 67.49 17.16
C LEU A 24 2.80 67.83 15.72
N SER A 25 2.02 67.34 14.74
CA SER A 25 2.26 67.66 13.33
C SER A 25 2.09 69.14 13.01
N LEU A 26 1.22 69.87 13.72
CA LEU A 26 1.11 71.33 13.57
C LEU A 26 2.32 72.03 14.20
N LYS A 27 2.72 71.62 15.40
CA LYS A 27 3.87 72.17 16.12
C LYS A 27 5.15 72.01 15.29
N GLU A 28 5.38 70.83 14.72
CA GLU A 28 6.50 70.59 13.80
C GLU A 28 6.47 71.51 12.57
N LEU A 29 5.28 71.77 12.00
CA LEU A 29 5.14 72.65 10.84
C LEU A 29 5.44 74.10 11.25
N VAL A 30 4.97 74.54 12.41
CA VAL A 30 5.25 75.88 12.97
C VAL A 30 6.75 76.04 13.25
N ASP A 31 7.40 75.05 13.87
CA ASP A 31 8.83 75.10 14.18
C ASP A 31 9.68 75.10 12.90
N LYS A 32 9.28 74.34 11.87
CA LYS A 32 9.89 74.37 10.52
C LYS A 32 9.70 75.73 9.82
N SER A 33 8.55 76.38 10.03
CA SER A 33 8.26 77.69 9.43
C SER A 33 9.04 78.84 10.07
N LYS A 34 9.41 78.71 11.35
CA LYS A 34 10.20 79.71 12.11
C LYS A 34 11.71 79.58 11.89
N SER A 35 12.18 78.37 11.64
CA SER A 35 13.62 78.06 11.52
C SER A 35 14.15 78.13 10.09
N SER A 36 13.29 78.29 9.08
CA SER A 36 13.67 78.22 7.66
C SER A 36 13.24 79.48 6.90
N ASP A 37 14.18 80.10 6.16
CA ASP A 37 13.97 81.18 5.18
C ASP A 37 13.24 80.68 3.91
N GLN A 38 12.18 79.87 4.10
CA GLN A 38 11.35 79.40 2.99
C GLN A 38 10.53 80.55 2.40
N MET A 39 10.42 80.57 1.07
CA MET A 39 9.52 81.48 0.36
C MET A 39 8.08 81.30 0.86
N ASP A 40 7.36 82.40 1.01
CA ASP A 40 5.99 82.40 1.55
C ASP A 40 5.01 81.52 0.75
N SER A 41 5.28 81.30 -0.54
CA SER A 41 4.51 80.41 -1.41
C SER A 41 4.60 78.94 -0.95
N ASP A 42 5.79 78.47 -0.57
CA ASP A 42 5.99 77.08 -0.13
C ASP A 42 5.37 76.85 1.25
N LYS A 43 5.50 77.83 2.16
CA LYS A 43 4.85 77.81 3.47
C LYS A 43 3.32 77.64 3.35
N LYS A 44 2.69 78.37 2.41
CA LYS A 44 1.25 78.25 2.12
C LYS A 44 0.88 76.86 1.59
N ILE A 45 1.69 76.28 0.70
CA ILE A 45 1.45 74.94 0.15
C ILE A 45 1.55 73.87 1.24
N TYR A 46 2.55 73.94 2.13
CA TYR A 46 2.69 73.00 3.24
C TYR A 46 1.54 73.12 4.25
N LEU A 47 1.10 74.33 4.56
CA LEU A 47 -0.06 74.56 5.44
C LEU A 47 -1.35 73.98 4.83
N LEU A 48 -1.58 74.19 3.54
CA LEU A 48 -2.72 73.62 2.82
C LEU A 48 -2.69 72.09 2.82
N LYS A 49 -1.53 71.47 2.58
CA LYS A 49 -1.36 70.01 2.64
C LYS A 49 -1.66 69.46 4.05
N TYR A 50 -1.19 70.15 5.09
CA TYR A 50 -1.50 69.78 6.48
C TYR A 50 -3.00 69.88 6.75
N LEU A 51 -3.64 70.97 6.35
CA LEU A 51 -5.06 71.21 6.60
C LEU A 51 -5.94 70.13 5.94
N VAL A 52 -5.65 69.79 4.68
CA VAL A 52 -6.35 68.71 3.96
C VAL A 52 -6.13 67.36 4.63
N LYS A 53 -4.89 67.04 5.03
CA LYS A 53 -4.57 65.78 5.74
C LYS A 53 -5.32 65.66 7.07
N THR A 54 -5.34 66.73 7.86
CA THR A 54 -6.03 66.77 9.15
C THR A 54 -7.54 66.69 8.95
N GLN A 55 -8.10 67.40 7.96
CA GLN A 55 -9.53 67.33 7.63
C GLN A 55 -9.96 65.91 7.25
N GLN A 56 -9.21 65.21 6.39
CA GLN A 56 -9.50 63.83 6.01
C GLN A 56 -9.46 62.88 7.21
N ARG A 57 -8.51 63.07 8.12
CA ARG A 57 -8.40 62.26 9.34
C ARG A 57 -9.60 62.49 10.27
N MET A 58 -10.01 63.74 10.48
CA MET A 58 -11.18 64.07 11.29
C MET A 58 -12.49 63.55 10.67
N LEU A 59 -12.60 63.57 9.34
CA LEU A 59 -13.74 62.97 8.63
C LEU A 59 -13.82 61.46 8.85
N ARG A 60 -12.69 60.74 8.75
CA ARG A 60 -12.64 59.29 9.04
C ARG A 60 -13.02 59.00 10.50
N LEU A 61 -12.53 59.81 11.44
CA LEU A 61 -12.87 59.68 12.85
C LEU A 61 -14.37 59.92 13.12
N ASN A 62 -14.98 60.89 12.41
CA ASN A 62 -16.42 61.15 12.48
C ASN A 62 -17.25 59.97 11.96
N VAL A 63 -16.84 59.36 10.84
CA VAL A 63 -17.47 58.14 10.35
C VAL A 63 -17.40 57.05 11.42
N LEU A 64 -16.22 56.79 11.98
CA LEU A 64 -16.07 55.80 13.06
C LEU A 64 -16.96 56.12 14.28
N ALA A 65 -17.07 57.39 14.68
CA ALA A 65 -17.97 57.80 15.77
C ALA A 65 -19.43 57.44 15.50
N LYS A 66 -19.90 57.61 14.26
CA LYS A 66 -21.27 57.20 13.85
C LYS A 66 -21.44 55.68 13.93
N TRP A 67 -20.44 54.91 13.50
CA TRP A 67 -20.45 53.45 13.61
C TRP A 67 -20.36 52.96 15.06
N CYS A 68 -19.67 53.69 15.93
CA CYS A 68 -19.59 53.36 17.36
C CYS A 68 -20.97 53.33 18.05
N GLN A 69 -21.97 54.05 17.52
CA GLN A 69 -23.34 54.01 18.04
C GLN A 69 -23.99 52.62 17.89
N GLN A 70 -23.56 51.83 16.90
CA GLN A 70 -24.06 50.49 16.62
C GLN A 70 -23.24 49.36 17.29
N VAL A 71 -22.26 49.70 18.14
CA VAL A 71 -21.36 48.72 18.77
C VAL A 71 -22.12 47.66 19.57
N ARG A 72 -23.23 48.02 20.23
CA ARG A 72 -24.05 47.04 20.98
C ARG A 72 -24.62 45.94 20.08
N LEU A 73 -25.03 46.29 18.86
CA LEU A 73 -25.54 45.31 17.89
C LEU A 73 -24.40 44.42 17.37
N ILE A 74 -23.23 45.01 17.11
CA ILE A 74 -22.04 44.27 16.69
C ILE A 74 -21.60 43.28 17.78
N GLN A 75 -21.56 43.70 19.04
CA GLN A 75 -21.24 42.84 20.19
C GLN A 75 -22.24 41.68 20.32
N TYR A 76 -23.53 41.97 20.16
CA TYR A 76 -24.56 40.93 20.16
C TYR A 76 -24.36 39.92 19.03
N CYS A 77 -24.11 40.40 17.80
CA CYS A 77 -23.83 39.53 16.66
C CYS A 77 -22.54 38.71 16.86
N GLN A 78 -21.51 39.27 17.49
CA GLN A 78 -20.28 38.56 17.84
C GLN A 78 -20.53 37.45 18.86
N GLN A 79 -21.34 37.73 19.89
CA GLN A 79 -21.75 36.71 20.85
C GLN A 79 -22.60 35.62 20.19
N LEU A 80 -23.51 35.98 19.29
CA LEU A 80 -24.30 35.02 18.53
C LEU A 80 -23.38 34.15 17.65
N GLN A 81 -22.41 34.75 16.96
CA GLN A 81 -21.42 34.03 16.17
C GLN A 81 -20.62 33.05 17.03
N SER A 82 -20.17 33.44 18.22
CA SER A 82 -19.41 32.54 19.10
C SER A 82 -20.26 31.37 19.60
N THR A 83 -21.53 31.61 19.94
CA THR A 83 -22.46 30.55 20.32
C THR A 83 -22.70 29.58 19.15
N LEU A 84 -22.90 30.10 17.94
CA LEU A 84 -23.12 29.28 16.74
C LEU A 84 -21.89 28.43 16.42
N SER A 85 -20.69 29.00 16.46
CA SER A 85 -19.43 28.27 16.28
C SER A 85 -19.24 27.17 17.33
N SER A 86 -19.66 27.43 18.59
CA SER A 86 -19.61 26.43 19.66
C SER A 86 -20.59 25.26 19.40
N HIS A 87 -21.78 25.54 18.87
CA HIS A 87 -22.73 24.50 18.46
C HIS A 87 -22.20 23.65 17.32
N GLU A 88 -21.61 24.28 16.29
CA GLU A 88 -20.99 23.57 15.17
C GLU A 88 -19.85 22.64 15.62
N ALA A 89 -18.99 23.14 16.52
CA ALA A 89 -17.95 22.33 17.14
C ALA A 89 -18.53 21.15 17.93
N CYS A 90 -19.63 21.36 18.67
CA CYS A 90 -20.29 20.29 19.42
C CYS A 90 -20.88 19.21 18.49
N PHE A 91 -21.51 19.58 17.38
CA PHE A 91 -22.01 18.60 16.40
C PHE A 91 -20.88 17.78 15.79
N THR A 92 -19.79 18.43 15.42
CA THR A 92 -18.60 17.76 14.88
C THR A 92 -18.00 16.81 15.91
N GLN A 93 -17.90 17.24 17.17
CA GLN A 93 -17.40 16.41 18.26
C GLN A 93 -18.31 15.21 18.53
N ALA A 94 -19.64 15.40 18.52
CA ALA A 94 -20.59 14.31 18.72
C ALA A 94 -20.49 13.26 17.61
N ALA A 95 -20.41 13.70 16.35
CA ALA A 95 -20.22 12.81 15.20
C ALA A 95 -18.91 12.00 15.32
N ASN A 96 -17.80 12.66 15.68
CA ASN A 96 -16.53 12.00 15.89
C ASN A 96 -16.60 10.98 17.04
N SER A 97 -17.19 11.34 18.18
CA SER A 97 -17.37 10.43 19.32
C SER A 97 -18.18 9.19 18.94
N LEU A 98 -19.27 9.35 18.17
CA LEU A 98 -20.06 8.22 17.69
C LEU A 98 -19.27 7.33 16.72
N PHE A 99 -18.48 7.91 15.84
CA PHE A 99 -17.63 7.17 14.91
C PHE A 99 -16.59 6.32 15.66
N PHE A 100 -15.88 6.89 16.63
CA PHE A 100 -14.91 6.15 17.43
C PHE A 100 -15.58 5.11 18.34
N MET A 101 -16.76 5.41 18.89
CA MET A 101 -17.51 4.45 19.70
C MET A 101 -17.93 3.22 18.88
N HIS A 102 -18.30 3.40 17.60
CA HIS A 102 -18.65 2.30 16.72
C HIS A 102 -17.49 1.29 16.56
N GLU A 103 -16.26 1.76 16.38
CA GLU A 103 -15.09 0.88 16.30
C GLU A 103 -14.88 0.13 17.63
N GLY A 104 -14.98 0.82 18.76
CA GLY A 104 -14.89 0.19 20.08
C GLY A 104 -15.96 -0.89 20.30
N LEU A 105 -17.19 -0.65 19.84
CA LEU A 105 -18.29 -1.62 19.92
C LEU A 105 -18.05 -2.85 19.02
N GLN A 106 -17.44 -2.66 17.84
CA GLN A 106 -17.07 -3.79 16.98
C GLN A 106 -16.03 -4.69 17.65
N GLN A 107 -15.04 -4.11 18.32
CA GLN A 107 -14.02 -4.89 19.06
C GLN A 107 -14.60 -5.59 20.29
N ALA A 108 -15.57 -4.98 20.97
CA ALA A 108 -16.23 -5.58 22.12
C ALA A 108 -17.18 -6.74 21.73
N ARG A 109 -17.60 -6.81 20.46
CA ARG A 109 -18.47 -7.87 19.97
C ARG A 109 -17.69 -9.18 19.90
N ALA A 110 -18.16 -10.20 20.61
CA ALA A 110 -17.59 -11.54 20.50
C ALA A 110 -17.67 -12.05 19.04
N PRO A 111 -16.57 -12.63 18.51
CA PRO A 111 -16.59 -13.27 17.19
C PRO A 111 -17.63 -14.39 17.15
N ILE A 112 -18.20 -14.63 15.97
CA ILE A 112 -19.03 -15.81 15.76
C ILE A 112 -18.09 -17.01 15.73
N TYR A 113 -18.24 -17.92 16.69
CA TYR A 113 -17.42 -19.13 16.77
C TYR A 113 -17.86 -20.14 15.72
N ASP A 114 -16.92 -20.62 14.90
CA ASP A 114 -17.16 -21.69 13.93
C ASP A 114 -17.11 -23.06 14.62
N VAL A 115 -18.18 -23.36 15.37
CA VAL A 115 -18.34 -24.62 16.11
C VAL A 115 -18.27 -25.85 15.19
N PRO A 116 -18.92 -25.88 14.01
CA PRO A 116 -18.83 -27.03 13.10
C PRO A 116 -17.40 -27.36 12.68
N SER A 117 -16.60 -26.36 12.30
CA SER A 117 -15.20 -26.60 11.90
C SER A 117 -14.32 -27.01 13.09
N ALA A 118 -14.57 -26.45 14.29
CA ALA A 118 -13.87 -26.87 15.49
C ALA A 118 -14.13 -28.34 15.85
N ILE A 119 -15.38 -28.81 15.72
CA ILE A 119 -15.74 -30.22 15.93
C ILE A 119 -15.04 -31.13 14.92
N GLU A 120 -14.98 -30.71 13.65
CA GLU A 120 -14.36 -31.48 12.58
C GLU A 120 -12.85 -31.67 12.80
N VAL A 121 -12.14 -30.61 13.16
CA VAL A 121 -10.72 -30.68 13.52
C VAL A 121 -10.52 -31.55 14.77
N LEU A 122 -11.39 -31.44 15.77
CA LEU A 122 -11.30 -32.23 17.00
C LEU A 122 -11.48 -33.74 16.73
N LEU A 123 -12.41 -34.12 15.85
CA LEU A 123 -12.71 -35.52 15.55
C LEU A 123 -11.74 -36.13 14.52
N THR A 124 -11.39 -35.37 13.48
CA THR A 124 -10.68 -35.91 12.31
C THR A 124 -9.22 -35.45 12.22
N GLY A 125 -8.80 -34.51 13.09
CA GLY A 125 -7.46 -33.94 13.10
C GLY A 125 -7.14 -33.02 11.91
N SER A 126 -8.10 -32.79 11.01
CA SER A 126 -7.91 -32.00 9.79
C SER A 126 -9.21 -31.32 9.35
N TYR A 127 -9.12 -30.41 8.37
CA TYR A 127 -10.26 -29.75 7.74
C TYR A 127 -10.66 -30.50 6.47
N GLN A 128 -11.82 -31.16 6.44
CA GLN A 128 -12.32 -31.90 5.28
C GLN A 128 -13.16 -31.02 4.34
N ARG A 129 -13.83 -29.98 4.88
CA ARG A 129 -14.64 -29.03 4.10
C ARG A 129 -13.85 -27.88 3.47
N LEU A 130 -12.54 -27.81 3.71
CA LEU A 130 -11.70 -26.76 3.15
C LEU A 130 -11.46 -27.02 1.65
N PRO A 131 -11.55 -26.00 0.79
CA PRO A 131 -11.20 -26.15 -0.62
C PRO A 131 -9.74 -26.61 -0.79
N LYS A 132 -9.52 -27.61 -1.65
CA LYS A 132 -8.19 -28.15 -1.96
C LYS A 132 -7.22 -27.13 -2.56
N CYS A 133 -7.69 -25.97 -3.01
CA CYS A 133 -6.81 -24.89 -3.49
C CYS A 133 -5.93 -24.28 -2.39
N ILE A 134 -6.20 -24.54 -1.11
CA ILE A 134 -5.30 -24.15 -0.01
C ILE A 134 -4.12 -25.11 0.13
N GLU A 135 -4.23 -26.34 -0.41
CA GLU A 135 -3.13 -27.32 -0.43
C GLU A 135 -1.93 -26.85 -1.28
N ASP A 136 -2.14 -25.92 -2.22
CA ASP A 136 -1.07 -25.32 -3.03
C ASP A 136 -0.16 -24.37 -2.23
N VAL A 137 -0.60 -23.92 -1.05
CA VAL A 137 0.12 -22.93 -0.21
C VAL A 137 0.77 -23.60 1.03
N GLY A 138 0.36 -24.82 1.38
CA GLY A 138 0.85 -25.56 2.54
C GLY A 138 1.83 -26.68 2.19
N MET A 139 2.69 -27.07 3.14
CA MET A 139 3.47 -28.29 3.02
C MET A 139 2.53 -29.49 2.89
N LEU A 140 2.62 -30.20 1.77
CA LEU A 140 1.92 -31.46 1.54
C LEU A 140 2.18 -32.42 2.71
N SER A 141 1.12 -32.99 3.28
CA SER A 141 1.26 -34.09 4.23
C SER A 141 1.93 -35.27 3.52
N THR A 142 3.10 -35.69 4.02
CA THR A 142 3.79 -36.89 3.54
C THR A 142 2.81 -38.07 3.55
N LEU A 143 2.69 -38.78 2.42
CA LEU A 143 1.85 -39.97 2.33
C LEU A 143 2.28 -40.97 3.40
N ALA A 144 1.32 -41.53 4.15
CA ALA A 144 1.60 -42.61 5.09
C ALA A 144 2.21 -43.82 4.37
N GLU A 145 3.16 -44.51 4.99
CA GLU A 145 3.91 -45.63 4.38
C GLU A 145 2.98 -46.73 3.81
N GLU A 146 1.81 -46.92 4.41
CA GLU A 146 0.79 -47.87 3.93
C GLU A 146 0.17 -47.47 2.58
N GLN A 147 0.05 -46.17 2.31
CA GLN A 147 -0.50 -45.64 1.05
C GLN A 147 0.56 -45.51 -0.04
N GLN A 148 1.84 -45.49 0.32
CA GLN A 148 2.95 -45.38 -0.63
C GLN A 148 3.08 -46.64 -1.52
N LYS A 149 3.00 -47.84 -0.92
CA LYS A 149 3.11 -49.12 -1.64
C LYS A 149 2.05 -49.29 -2.76
N PRO A 150 0.74 -49.05 -2.53
CA PRO A 150 -0.25 -49.14 -3.60
C PRO A 150 -0.11 -48.01 -4.63
N ALA A 151 0.35 -46.82 -4.24
CA ALA A 151 0.61 -45.72 -5.16
C ALA A 151 1.76 -46.05 -6.14
N LEU A 152 2.86 -46.61 -5.65
CA LEU A 152 3.99 -47.05 -6.48
C LEU A 152 3.58 -48.14 -7.47
N LYS A 153 2.74 -49.10 -7.06
CA LYS A 153 2.20 -50.13 -7.98
C LYS A 153 1.32 -49.54 -9.09
N LYS A 154 0.52 -48.53 -8.77
CA LYS A 154 -0.27 -47.80 -9.78
C LYS A 154 0.63 -47.05 -10.76
N LEU A 155 1.66 -46.37 -10.25
CA LEU A 155 2.66 -45.68 -11.08
C LEU A 155 3.41 -46.66 -12.00
N ASP A 156 3.85 -47.82 -11.49
CA ASP A 156 4.48 -48.86 -12.33
C ASP A 156 3.58 -49.30 -13.48
N THR A 157 2.28 -49.46 -13.21
CA THR A 157 1.30 -49.86 -14.23
C THR A 157 1.14 -48.78 -15.29
N LEU A 158 1.08 -47.51 -14.89
CA LEU A 158 0.98 -46.36 -15.81
C LEU A 158 2.25 -46.16 -16.64
N VAL A 159 3.43 -46.32 -16.02
CA VAL A 159 4.72 -46.25 -16.72
C VAL A 159 4.81 -47.35 -17.77
N ARG A 160 4.43 -48.58 -17.42
CA ARG A 160 4.40 -49.72 -18.36
C ARG A 160 3.42 -49.48 -19.50
N SER A 161 2.20 -48.99 -19.23
CA SER A 161 1.23 -48.72 -20.29
C SER A 161 1.75 -47.63 -21.24
N LYS A 162 2.39 -46.57 -20.72
CA LYS A 162 2.93 -45.51 -21.56
C LYS A 162 4.14 -45.96 -22.38
N LEU A 163 4.99 -46.84 -21.86
CA LEU A 163 6.09 -47.44 -22.62
C LEU A 163 5.61 -48.29 -23.79
N LEU A 164 4.44 -48.94 -23.68
CA LEU A 164 3.85 -49.72 -24.78
C LEU A 164 3.29 -48.82 -25.90
N GLU A 165 2.87 -47.60 -25.59
CA GLU A 165 2.38 -46.63 -26.57
C GLU A 165 3.49 -45.97 -27.40
N VAL A 166 4.73 -45.96 -26.89
CA VAL A 166 5.86 -45.26 -27.53
C VAL A 166 6.68 -46.24 -28.37
N THR A 167 6.98 -45.86 -29.60
CA THR A 167 7.91 -46.62 -30.45
C THR A 167 9.34 -46.46 -29.93
N LEU A 168 9.84 -47.51 -29.26
CA LEU A 168 11.21 -47.56 -28.75
C LEU A 168 12.21 -47.78 -29.91
N PRO A 169 13.27 -46.94 -30.03
CA PRO A 169 14.39 -47.16 -30.94
C PRO A 169 15.06 -48.53 -30.74
N LYS A 170 15.59 -49.13 -31.82
CA LYS A 170 16.18 -50.48 -31.81
C LYS A 170 17.51 -50.57 -31.06
N GLU A 171 18.10 -49.42 -30.76
CA GLU A 171 19.39 -49.22 -30.11
C GLU A 171 19.30 -49.39 -28.58
N ILE A 172 18.08 -49.49 -28.03
CA ILE A 172 17.84 -49.61 -26.60
C ILE A 172 18.06 -51.06 -26.16
N SER A 173 19.03 -51.26 -25.28
CA SER A 173 19.48 -52.60 -24.89
C SER A 173 18.60 -53.20 -23.78
N GLU A 174 18.22 -52.39 -22.78
CA GLU A 174 17.38 -52.85 -21.67
C GLU A 174 16.40 -51.76 -21.21
N VAL A 175 15.15 -52.17 -20.96
CA VAL A 175 14.12 -51.36 -20.29
C VAL A 175 13.64 -52.10 -19.04
N LYS A 176 13.82 -51.51 -17.86
CA LYS A 176 13.36 -52.07 -16.58
C LYS A 176 12.43 -51.08 -15.90
N VAL A 177 11.30 -51.54 -15.37
CA VAL A 177 10.35 -50.69 -14.64
C VAL A 177 10.24 -51.21 -13.20
N SER A 178 10.58 -50.35 -12.24
CA SER A 178 10.57 -50.63 -10.81
C SER A 178 10.30 -49.37 -10.00
N ASP A 179 9.50 -49.48 -8.93
CA ASP A 179 9.22 -48.42 -7.95
C ASP A 179 8.74 -47.10 -8.57
N GLY A 180 7.88 -47.18 -9.59
CA GLY A 180 7.30 -46.02 -10.29
C GLY A 180 8.26 -45.33 -11.25
N THR A 181 9.41 -45.95 -11.54
CA THR A 181 10.46 -45.40 -12.42
C THR A 181 10.79 -46.39 -13.53
N ALA A 182 10.99 -45.89 -14.74
CA ALA A 182 11.52 -46.64 -15.86
C ALA A 182 13.02 -46.32 -16.03
N LEU A 183 13.81 -47.38 -16.04
CA LEU A 183 15.23 -47.38 -16.32
C LEU A 183 15.44 -47.82 -17.77
N LEU A 184 16.14 -47.00 -18.54
CA LEU A 184 16.47 -47.26 -19.93
C LEU A 184 17.98 -47.20 -20.12
N CYS A 185 18.55 -48.26 -20.69
CA CYS A 185 19.98 -48.43 -20.80
C CYS A 185 20.38 -48.73 -22.25
N VAL A 186 21.36 -47.97 -22.74
CA VAL A 186 22.06 -48.22 -24.00
C VAL A 186 23.51 -48.55 -23.66
N ASN A 187 23.92 -49.77 -23.97
CA ASN A 187 25.25 -50.27 -23.59
C ASN A 187 26.35 -49.40 -24.21
N GLY A 188 27.21 -48.82 -23.36
CA GLY A 188 28.34 -47.98 -23.78
C GLY A 188 28.00 -46.51 -24.04
N GLU A 189 26.72 -46.11 -23.99
CA GLU A 189 26.31 -44.71 -24.24
C GLU A 189 25.75 -44.02 -23.01
N PHE A 190 24.58 -44.46 -22.51
CA PHE A 190 23.90 -43.79 -21.40
C PHE A 190 22.88 -44.68 -20.67
N LYS A 191 22.55 -44.24 -19.46
CA LYS A 191 21.53 -44.82 -18.59
C LYS A 191 20.62 -43.70 -18.08
N VAL A 192 19.32 -43.81 -18.31
CA VAL A 192 18.31 -42.80 -17.90
C VAL A 192 17.29 -43.42 -16.97
N LEU A 193 16.99 -42.73 -15.88
CA LEU A 193 15.85 -42.98 -15.01
C LEU A 193 14.81 -41.89 -15.25
N PHE A 194 13.61 -42.29 -15.66
CA PHE A 194 12.50 -41.36 -15.88
C PHE A 194 11.21 -41.87 -15.24
N THR A 195 10.34 -40.94 -14.87
CA THR A 195 9.02 -41.19 -14.29
C THR A 195 7.94 -40.40 -15.03
N LEU A 196 6.67 -40.64 -14.69
CA LEU A 196 5.54 -39.90 -15.25
C LEU A 196 5.15 -38.76 -14.31
N GLY A 197 4.90 -37.58 -14.88
CA GLY A 197 4.44 -36.41 -14.13
C GLY A 197 5.41 -35.22 -14.22
N TYR A 198 5.06 -34.24 -15.06
CA TYR A 198 5.78 -32.97 -15.16
C TYR A 198 4.83 -31.78 -15.06
N ARG A 199 5.09 -30.86 -14.12
CA ARG A 199 4.31 -29.63 -13.87
C ARG A 199 2.78 -29.82 -13.89
N GLY A 200 2.30 -30.89 -13.24
CA GLY A 200 0.87 -31.20 -13.16
C GLY A 200 0.30 -32.04 -14.31
N HIS A 201 1.09 -32.35 -15.34
CA HIS A 201 0.68 -33.25 -16.43
C HIS A 201 1.19 -34.67 -16.18
N LEU A 202 0.27 -35.60 -15.90
CA LEU A 202 0.56 -37.01 -15.59
C LEU A 202 1.00 -37.85 -16.80
N SER A 203 0.77 -37.37 -18.02
CA SER A 203 1.13 -38.05 -19.27
C SER A 203 2.56 -37.76 -19.77
N MET A 204 3.22 -36.77 -19.17
CA MET A 204 4.53 -36.29 -19.58
C MET A 204 5.64 -37.05 -18.86
N TRP A 205 6.71 -37.38 -19.60
CA TRP A 205 7.92 -37.95 -19.03
C TRP A 205 8.74 -36.90 -18.28
N ARG A 206 9.27 -37.27 -17.12
CA ARG A 206 10.18 -36.48 -16.31
C ARG A 206 11.47 -37.26 -16.06
N ILE A 207 12.61 -36.64 -16.27
CA ILE A 207 13.92 -37.27 -16.05
C ILE A 207 14.30 -37.08 -14.58
N LEU A 208 14.53 -38.19 -13.88
CA LEU A 208 15.00 -38.17 -12.50
C LEU A 208 16.52 -38.17 -12.44
N HIS A 209 17.15 -39.01 -13.26
CA HIS A 209 18.60 -39.17 -13.26
C HIS A 209 19.11 -39.60 -14.63
N LEU A 210 20.26 -39.06 -15.04
CA LEU A 210 20.92 -39.34 -16.32
C LEU A 210 22.42 -39.59 -16.07
N GLU A 211 22.89 -40.75 -16.48
CA GLU A 211 24.31 -41.14 -16.44
C GLU A 211 24.80 -41.38 -17.87
N LEU A 212 25.86 -40.69 -18.27
CA LEU A 212 26.56 -40.96 -19.52
C LEU A 212 27.62 -42.03 -19.26
N LEU A 213 27.56 -43.11 -20.03
CA LEU A 213 28.51 -44.23 -19.98
C LEU A 213 29.65 -44.07 -21.00
N VAL A 214 29.60 -43.04 -21.85
CA VAL A 214 30.71 -42.67 -22.76
C VAL A 214 31.83 -42.02 -21.96
N GLY A 215 33.01 -42.66 -21.95
CA GLY A 215 34.25 -42.11 -21.41
C GLY A 215 35.32 -42.01 -22.49
N GLU A 216 36.03 -40.88 -22.56
CA GLU A 216 37.38 -40.87 -23.13
C GLU A 216 38.30 -41.75 -22.27
N ARG A 217 39.51 -42.04 -22.75
CA ARG A 217 40.51 -42.98 -22.17
C ARG A 217 40.88 -42.75 -20.68
N SER A 218 40.27 -41.80 -19.97
CA SER A 218 40.49 -41.44 -18.56
C SER A 218 39.28 -41.63 -17.62
N GLY A 219 38.31 -42.49 -17.94
CA GLY A 219 37.28 -42.96 -16.99
C GLY A 219 35.88 -42.36 -17.16
N LEU A 220 34.93 -42.83 -16.32
CA LEU A 220 33.51 -42.44 -16.38
C LEU A 220 33.34 -40.93 -16.15
N VAL A 221 32.76 -40.23 -17.12
CA VAL A 221 32.45 -38.80 -17.00
C VAL A 221 31.25 -38.64 -16.06
N LYS A 222 31.52 -38.37 -14.78
CA LYS A 222 30.48 -37.91 -13.86
C LYS A 222 30.10 -36.48 -14.27
N LEU A 223 29.00 -36.32 -15.00
CA LEU A 223 28.40 -35.00 -15.27
C LEU A 223 28.23 -34.24 -13.96
N GLU A 224 28.59 -32.96 -13.88
CA GLU A 224 28.27 -32.09 -12.72
C GLU A 224 26.75 -31.98 -12.55
N GLU A 225 26.24 -31.91 -11.30
CA GLU A 225 24.79 -31.85 -11.00
C GLU A 225 24.06 -30.76 -11.79
N LEU A 226 24.65 -29.57 -11.91
CA LEU A 226 24.11 -28.45 -12.68
C LEU A 226 23.93 -28.77 -14.17
N ARG A 227 24.87 -29.52 -14.77
CA ARG A 227 24.77 -29.91 -16.18
C ARG A 227 23.71 -30.97 -16.39
N ARG A 228 23.51 -31.88 -15.43
CA ARG A 228 22.44 -32.89 -15.46
C ARG A 228 21.06 -32.23 -15.42
N HIS A 229 20.88 -31.22 -14.57
CA HIS A 229 19.64 -30.46 -14.50
C HIS A 229 19.36 -29.69 -15.80
N ALA A 230 20.36 -29.00 -16.36
CA ALA A 230 20.19 -28.26 -17.60
C ALA A 230 19.85 -29.17 -18.80
N LEU A 231 20.49 -30.34 -18.89
CA LEU A 231 20.20 -31.35 -19.91
C LEU A 231 18.82 -31.99 -19.71
N GLY A 232 18.46 -32.31 -18.46
CA GLY A 232 17.12 -32.80 -18.11
C GLY A 232 16.03 -31.81 -18.54
N ASP A 233 16.18 -30.53 -18.19
CA ASP A 233 15.24 -29.47 -18.55
C ASP A 233 15.13 -29.26 -20.07
N ASP A 234 16.24 -29.37 -20.82
CA ASP A 234 16.20 -29.22 -22.29
C ASP A 234 15.55 -30.42 -22.97
N LEU A 235 15.84 -31.63 -22.52
CA LEU A 235 15.22 -32.85 -23.02
C LEU A 235 13.71 -32.88 -22.71
N GLU A 236 13.32 -32.48 -21.51
CA GLU A 236 11.91 -32.35 -21.11
C GLU A 236 11.18 -31.29 -21.96
N ARG A 237 11.82 -30.15 -22.25
CA ARG A 237 11.27 -29.14 -23.17
C ARG A 237 11.08 -29.67 -24.59
N ARG A 238 12.03 -30.46 -25.11
CA ARG A 238 11.92 -31.06 -26.45
C ARG A 238 10.85 -32.15 -26.50
N MET A 239 10.72 -32.96 -25.45
CA MET A 239 9.65 -33.97 -25.32
C MET A 239 8.26 -33.32 -25.35
N GLN A 240 8.07 -32.15 -24.74
CA GLN A 240 6.81 -31.40 -24.81
C GLN A 240 6.46 -30.93 -26.22
N GLN A 241 7.44 -30.42 -26.97
CA GLN A 241 7.23 -29.96 -28.34
C GLN A 241 6.82 -31.11 -29.27
N GLN A 242 7.46 -32.27 -29.11
CA GLN A 242 7.16 -33.47 -29.91
C GLN A 242 5.76 -34.03 -29.64
N GLN A 243 5.31 -34.03 -28.37
CA GLN A 243 3.96 -34.49 -28.04
C GLN A 243 2.85 -33.57 -28.56
N ARG A 244 3.07 -32.25 -28.63
CA ARG A 244 2.12 -31.30 -29.24
C ARG A 244 1.95 -31.45 -30.75
N ILE A 245 2.92 -32.03 -31.43
CA ILE A 245 2.89 -32.22 -32.90
C ILE A 245 2.10 -33.50 -33.26
N HIS A 246 1.97 -34.44 -32.32
CA HIS A 246 1.31 -35.73 -32.52
C HIS A 246 -0.07 -35.83 -31.85
N SER A 247 -0.55 -34.76 -31.21
CA SER A 247 -1.90 -34.60 -30.65
C SER A 247 -2.77 -33.76 -31.57
#